data_AF-A0A1Y5D5W0-F1
#
_entry.id   AF-A0A1Y5D5W0-F1
#
_cell.length_a   1.000
_cell.length_b   1.000
_cell.length_c   1.000
_cell.angle_alpha   90.00
_cell.angle_beta   90.00
_cell.angle_gamma   90.00
#
_symmetry.space_group_name_H-M   'P 1'
#
loop_
_entity.id
_entity.type
_entity.pdbx_description
1 polymer ?
#
loop_
_entity_poly.entity_id
_entity_poly.type
_entity_poly.pdbx_seq_one_letter_code
_entity_poly.pdbx_strand_id
1 'polypeptide(L)'
;MALLYLKQEDNTRYEVRSAGASLRLYSNGVMHSQYNKNTPINGAIWDLLLLPGFFALTPPKRILVLGLGGGTIVHLLRLFFPQSHITCVELDE
;
A
#
# COMPACT_ATOMS: atom_id res chain seq x y z
N MET A 1 -6.98 -7.75 17.88
CA MET A 1 -5.85 -7.36 17.02
C MET A 1 -4.84 -8.49 17.09
N ALA A 2 -4.69 -9.32 16.04
CA ALA A 2 -3.82 -10.50 16.08
C ALA A 2 -2.56 -10.29 15.23
N LEU A 3 -1.43 -10.84 15.65
CA LEU A 3 -0.20 -10.87 14.85
C LEU A 3 -0.34 -11.95 13.77
N LEU A 4 -0.16 -11.56 12.51
CA LEU A 4 -0.26 -12.45 11.34
C LEU A 4 1.11 -12.80 10.77
N TYR A 5 2.05 -11.87 10.83
CA TYR A 5 3.41 -12.05 10.36
C TYR A 5 4.36 -11.18 11.18
N LEU A 6 5.57 -11.68 11.41
CA LEU A 6 6.65 -10.96 12.07
C LEU A 6 7.95 -11.25 11.35
N LYS A 7 8.72 -10.20 11.09
CA LYS A 7 10.08 -10.26 10.53
C LYS A 7 10.97 -9.38 11.40
N GLN A 8 12.15 -9.88 11.74
CA GLN A 8 13.19 -9.11 12.39
C GLN A 8 14.35 -8.97 11.40
N GLU A 9 14.70 -7.75 11.04
CA GLU A 9 15.87 -7.43 10.22
C GLU A 9 16.67 -6.36 10.92
N ASP A 10 17.91 -6.68 11.27
CA ASP A 10 18.78 -5.85 12.11
C ASP A 10 18.03 -5.34 13.36
N ASN A 11 17.94 -4.01 13.50
CA ASN A 11 17.24 -3.34 14.60
C ASN A 11 15.77 -3.03 14.29
N THR A 12 15.23 -3.53 13.18
CA THR A 12 13.87 -3.26 12.75
C THR A 12 12.98 -4.49 12.91
N ARG A 13 11.93 -4.34 13.69
CA ARG A 13 10.87 -5.32 13.87
C ARG A 13 9.67 -4.96 13.01
N TYR A 14 9.42 -5.72 11.97
CA TYR A 14 8.24 -5.61 11.12
C TYR A 14 7.13 -6.53 11.62
N GLU A 15 5.90 -6.04 11.66
CA GLU A 15 4.74 -6.82 12.04
C GLU A 15 3.56 -6.55 11.11
N VAL A 16 2.93 -7.61 10.62
CA VAL A 16 1.60 -7.50 10.01
C VAL A 16 0.58 -7.96 11.04
N ARG A 17 -0.39 -7.11 11.35
CA ARG A 17 -1.46 -7.38 12.32
C ARG A 17 -2.84 -7.22 11.69
N SER A 18 -3.78 -8.06 12.11
CA SER A 18 -5.20 -7.88 11.79
C SER A 18 -5.87 -6.87 12.73
N ALA A 19 -6.69 -5.98 12.18
CA ALA A 19 -7.52 -5.04 12.91
C ALA A 19 -8.91 -4.95 12.24
N GLY A 20 -9.86 -5.74 12.74
CA GLY A 20 -11.14 -5.94 12.04
C GLY A 20 -10.90 -6.57 10.67
N ALA A 21 -11.44 -5.97 9.61
CA ALA A 21 -11.20 -6.38 8.22
C ALA A 21 -9.90 -5.79 7.61
N SER A 22 -9.14 -5.02 8.38
CA SER A 22 -7.90 -4.39 7.90
C SER A 22 -6.67 -5.21 8.24
N LEU A 23 -5.70 -5.19 7.33
CA LEU A 23 -4.31 -5.57 7.57
C LEU A 23 -3.49 -4.31 7.82
N ARG A 24 -2.64 -4.32 8.84
CA ARG A 24 -1.79 -3.19 9.22
C ARG A 24 -0.35 -3.63 9.30
N LEU A 25 0.53 -2.90 8.61
CA LEU A 25 1.97 -3.06 8.68
C LEU A 25 2.53 -2.09 9.73
N TYR A 26 3.33 -2.63 10.64
CA TYR A 26 4.06 -1.90 11.64
C TYR A 26 5.56 -2.09 11.46
N SER A 27 6.34 -1.05 11.77
CA SER A 27 7.79 -1.11 11.94
C SER A 27 8.12 -0.52 13.31
N ASN A 28 8.82 -1.29 14.15
CA ASN A 28 9.17 -0.89 15.52
C ASN A 28 7.97 -0.37 16.34
N GLY A 29 6.79 -0.97 16.13
CA GLY A 29 5.54 -0.60 16.79
C GLY A 29 4.80 0.60 16.19
N VAL A 30 5.38 1.31 15.22
CA VAL A 30 4.73 2.42 14.50
C VAL A 30 3.96 1.87 13.30
N MET A 31 2.71 2.30 13.09
CA MET A 31 1.90 1.89 11.94
C MET A 31 2.35 2.63 10.68
N HIS A 32 2.86 1.90 9.69
CA HIS A 32 3.32 2.46 8.42
C HIS A 32 2.25 2.43 7.34
N SER A 33 1.47 1.37 7.29
CA SER A 33 0.50 1.16 6.20
C SER A 33 -0.68 0.35 6.68
N GLN A 34 -1.84 0.57 6.05
CA GLN A 34 -3.03 -0.23 6.30
C GLN A 34 -3.80 -0.47 5.01
N TYR A 35 -4.36 -1.67 4.88
CA TYR A 35 -5.19 -2.04 3.75
C TYR A 35 -6.45 -2.76 4.24
N ASN A 36 -7.60 -2.35 3.70
CA ASN A 36 -8.87 -3.02 3.89
C ASN A 36 -9.53 -3.21 2.53
N LYS A 37 -9.69 -4.48 2.11
CA LYS A 37 -10.29 -4.81 0.82
C LYS A 37 -11.74 -4.31 0.69
N ASN A 38 -12.47 -4.23 1.79
CA ASN A 38 -13.87 -3.80 1.80
C ASN A 38 -14.03 -2.28 1.75
N THR A 39 -12.98 -1.53 2.12
CA THR A 39 -12.95 -0.07 2.08
C THR A 39 -11.61 0.39 1.50
N PRO A 40 -11.41 0.27 0.17
CA PRO A 40 -10.13 0.58 -0.47
C PRO A 40 -9.71 2.04 -0.29
N ILE A 41 -10.67 2.97 -0.39
CA ILE A 41 -10.50 4.39 -0.07
C ILE A 41 -10.94 4.61 1.38
N ASN A 42 -10.06 5.13 2.22
CA ASN A 42 -10.29 5.26 3.67
C ASN A 42 -9.88 6.63 4.25
N GLY A 43 -9.55 7.60 3.41
CA GLY A 43 -9.10 8.93 3.79
C GLY A 43 -7.63 9.00 4.22
N ALA A 44 -6.85 7.94 4.02
CA ALA A 44 -5.42 7.94 4.31
C ALA A 44 -4.62 8.61 3.18
N ILE A 45 -3.35 8.92 3.48
CA ILE A 45 -2.42 9.55 2.54
C ILE A 45 -2.31 8.80 1.20
N TRP A 46 -2.48 7.48 1.21
CA TRP A 46 -2.42 6.63 0.01
C TRP A 46 -3.50 6.95 -1.01
N ASP A 47 -4.67 7.43 -0.58
CA ASP A 47 -5.77 7.79 -1.48
C ASP A 47 -5.41 9.02 -2.33
N LEU A 48 -4.63 9.95 -1.75
CA LEU A 48 -4.20 11.16 -2.44
C LEU A 48 -3.25 10.86 -3.61
N LEU A 49 -2.49 9.76 -3.52
CA LEU A 49 -1.59 9.34 -4.60
C LEU A 49 -2.33 8.86 -5.85
N LEU A 50 -3.63 8.56 -5.76
CA LEU A 50 -4.46 8.18 -6.91
C LEU A 50 -4.96 9.40 -7.69
N LEU A 51 -5.10 10.55 -7.03
CA LEU A 51 -5.75 11.73 -7.57
C LEU A 51 -5.19 12.16 -8.94
N PRO A 52 -3.86 12.18 -9.18
CA PRO A 52 -3.33 12.55 -10.49
C PRO A 52 -3.85 11.66 -11.63
N GLY A 53 -4.05 10.37 -11.37
CA GLY A 53 -4.58 9.44 -12.37
C GLY A 53 -6.05 9.70 -12.73
N PHE A 54 -6.84 10.23 -11.78
CA PHE A 54 -8.23 10.61 -12.01
C PHE A 54 -8.39 11.97 -12.69
N PHE A 55 -7.43 12.88 -12.53
CA PHE A 55 -7.43 14.18 -13.19
C PHE A 55 -6.79 14.18 -14.59
N ALA A 56 -6.18 13.07 -14.99
CA ALA A 56 -5.65 12.91 -16.34
C ALA A 56 -6.78 12.84 -17.38
N LEU A 57 -6.61 13.46 -18.55
CA LEU A 57 -7.57 13.42 -19.67
C LEU A 57 -7.87 11.99 -20.14
N THR A 58 -6.92 11.09 -19.96
CA THR A 58 -7.05 9.67 -20.26
C THR A 58 -6.46 8.84 -19.12
N PRO A 59 -7.00 7.66 -18.81
CA PRO A 59 -6.44 6.79 -17.80
C PRO A 59 -4.94 6.49 -18.05
N PRO A 60 -4.10 6.46 -17.00
CA PRO A 60 -2.68 6.19 -17.15
C PRO A 60 -2.45 4.78 -17.70
N LYS A 61 -1.59 4.63 -18.72
CA LYS A 61 -1.24 3.31 -19.27
C LYS A 61 -0.01 2.69 -18.61
N ARG A 62 0.85 3.51 -18.01
CA ARG A 62 2.10 3.09 -17.38
C ARG A 62 2.27 3.88 -16.09
N ILE A 63 2.53 3.18 -14.99
CA ILE A 63 2.71 3.75 -13.67
C ILE A 63 4.01 3.19 -13.09
N LEU A 64 4.89 4.09 -12.64
CA LEU A 64 6.09 3.75 -11.91
C LEU A 64 5.87 4.11 -10.43
N VAL A 65 6.00 3.13 -9.55
CA VAL A 65 5.91 3.30 -8.09
C VAL A 65 7.33 3.16 -7.54
N LEU A 66 7.85 4.24 -6.96
CA LEU A 66 9.16 4.28 -6.31
C LEU A 66 8.93 4.24 -4.79
N GLY A 67 9.29 3.12 -4.16
CA GLY A 67 8.93 2.80 -2.78
C GLY A 67 7.48 2.33 -2.67
N LEU A 68 7.28 1.19 -2.03
CA LEU A 68 5.98 0.54 -1.85
C LEU A 68 5.35 0.89 -0.50
N GLY A 69 6.16 1.18 0.53
CA GLY A 69 5.68 1.54 1.87
C GLY A 69 4.63 0.56 2.43
N GLY A 70 4.83 -0.74 2.18
CA GLY A 70 3.90 -1.81 2.56
C GLY A 70 2.88 -2.23 1.49
N GLY A 71 2.92 -1.65 0.30
CA GLY A 71 2.21 -2.16 -0.89
C GLY A 71 0.75 -1.73 -1.04
N THR A 72 0.19 -0.97 -0.08
CA THR A 72 -1.22 -0.50 -0.10
C THR A 72 -1.57 0.19 -1.42
N ILE A 73 -0.72 1.10 -1.90
CA ILE A 73 -0.99 1.86 -3.13
C ILE A 73 -1.11 0.96 -4.37
N VAL A 74 -0.37 -0.16 -4.44
CA VAL A 74 -0.41 -1.07 -5.61
C VAL A 74 -1.77 -1.74 -5.71
N HIS A 75 -2.39 -2.10 -4.59
CA HIS A 75 -3.75 -2.64 -4.57
C HIS A 75 -4.75 -1.61 -5.11
N LEU A 76 -4.59 -0.34 -4.76
CA LEU A 76 -5.47 0.73 -5.23
C LEU A 76 -5.26 1.04 -6.71
N LEU A 77 -4.01 1.14 -7.16
CA LEU A 77 -3.69 1.39 -8.58
C LEU A 77 -4.23 0.26 -9.47
N ARG A 78 -4.10 -1.01 -9.05
CA ARG A 78 -4.70 -2.13 -9.79
C ARG A 78 -6.22 -2.11 -9.80
N LEU A 79 -6.84 -1.64 -8.72
CA LEU A 79 -8.30 -1.55 -8.62
C LEU A 79 -8.86 -0.46 -9.55
N PHE A 80 -8.25 0.72 -9.56
CA PHE A 80 -8.78 1.88 -10.27
C PHE A 80 -8.23 2.06 -11.69
N PHE A 81 -7.04 1.55 -11.97
CA PHE A 81 -6.42 1.59 -13.29
C PHE A 81 -5.99 0.17 -13.74
N PRO A 82 -6.97 -0.74 -13.95
CA PRO A 82 -6.69 -2.16 -14.20
C PRO A 82 -5.96 -2.43 -15.52
N GLN A 83 -5.98 -1.48 -16.45
CA GLN A 83 -5.29 -1.59 -17.73
C GLN A 83 -3.87 -1.00 -17.72
N SER A 84 -3.44 -0.42 -16.61
CA SER A 84 -2.10 0.15 -16.50
C SER A 84 -1.04 -0.95 -16.33
N HIS A 85 0.08 -0.79 -17.02
CA HIS A 85 1.32 -1.50 -16.68
C HIS A 85 1.96 -0.83 -15.46
N ILE A 86 2.07 -1.54 -14.35
CA ILE A 86 2.60 -1.01 -13.09
C ILE A 86 3.98 -1.63 -12.84
N THR A 87 5.00 -0.78 -12.77
CA THR A 87 6.35 -1.15 -12.35
C THR A 87 6.59 -0.61 -10.95
N CYS A 88 6.96 -1.49 -10.03
CA CYS A 88 7.31 -1.12 -8.66
C CYS A 88 8.80 -1.32 -8.45
N VAL A 89 9.45 -0.33 -7.84
CA VAL A 89 10.86 -0.38 -7.44
C VAL A 89 10.91 -0.12 -5.95
N GLU A 90 11.34 -1.10 -5.18
CA GLU A 90 11.55 -1.01 -3.73
C GLU A 90 13.02 -1.29 -3.45
N LEU A 91 13.57 -0.59 -2.47
CA LEU A 91 14.96 -0.75 -2.04
C LEU A 91 15.13 -2.01 -1.19
N ASP A 92 14.14 -2.29 -0.35
CA ASP A 92 14.11 -3.44 0.56
C ASP A 92 13.55 -4.70 -0.15
N GLU A 93 14.08 -5.88 0.18
CA GLU A 93 13.64 -7.19 -0.36
C GLU A 93 12.43 -7.81 0.35
#